data_AF-A0A5K0Y4M1-F1
#
_entry.id   AF-A0A5K0Y4M1-F1
#
_cell.length_a   1.000
_cell.length_b   1.000
_cell.length_c   1.000
_cell.angle_alpha   90.00
_cell.angle_beta   90.00
_cell.angle_gamma   90.00
#
_symmetry.space_group_name_H-M   'P 1'
#
loop_
_entity.id
_entity.type
_entity.pdbx_description
1 polymer ?
#
loop_
_entity_poly.entity_id
_entity_poly.type
_entity_poly.pdbx_seq_one_letter_code
_entity_poly.pdbx_strand_id
1 'polypeptide(L)'
;VACAELKSSRLFMKLLEAVLKTGNRMNDGTFRGGAQAFKLDTLLKLSDVKGTDGKTTLLHFVVQEIIRSEGVRAARAARESRSISSLNSEESLEEYPNESIEHFRSLGLQAVSGLGAELENVKKAAAFDADMLTSNVSTLANMLLKTKTFLNSEMKSVEESGHFVQILKCFVENAEDEITQLLTEEKKIMSLVKSTTDYFHGNSSKDEGLRLFVIVRDFLCMLDKVCKEVRENPRHVPQTPQTKGPSSVTARSPKHALFPAMDSRLDDSDDED
;
A
#
# COMPACT_ATOMS: atom_id res chain seq x y z
N VAL A 1 2.65 -5.32 10.20
CA VAL A 1 3.74 -5.11 9.21
C VAL A 1 3.21 -4.63 7.87
N ALA A 2 2.46 -5.44 7.11
CA ALA A 2 1.92 -5.07 5.79
C ALA A 2 1.18 -3.71 5.76
N CYS A 3 0.35 -3.43 6.77
CA CYS A 3 -0.34 -2.13 6.90
C CYS A 3 0.64 -0.95 6.98
N ALA A 4 1.73 -1.12 7.73
CA ALA A 4 2.73 -0.07 7.93
C ALA A 4 3.56 0.13 6.66
N GLU A 5 4.02 -0.94 6.02
CA GLU A 5 4.71 -0.89 4.72
C GLU A 5 3.90 -0.14 3.67
N LEU A 6 2.60 -0.46 3.58
CA LEU A 6 1.73 0.15 2.58
C LEU A 6 1.53 1.66 2.82
N LYS A 7 1.36 2.08 4.08
CA LYS A 7 1.20 3.50 4.45
C LYS A 7 2.51 4.30 4.33
N SER A 8 3.67 3.68 4.54
CA SER A 8 4.96 4.36 4.54
C SER A 8 5.69 4.32 3.20
N SER A 9 5.26 3.47 2.26
CA SER A 9 5.92 3.34 0.95
C SER A 9 5.78 4.61 0.11
N ARG A 10 6.85 5.40 0.07
CA ARG A 10 6.93 6.63 -0.73
C ARG A 10 6.68 6.37 -2.21
N LEU A 11 7.24 5.29 -2.74
CA LEU A 11 7.13 4.98 -4.17
C LEU A 11 5.70 4.54 -4.52
N PHE A 12 5.04 3.77 -3.66
CA PHE A 12 3.63 3.45 -3.85
C PHE A 12 2.75 4.70 -3.83
N MET A 13 2.92 5.60 -2.87
CA MET A 13 2.17 6.88 -2.83
C MET A 13 2.40 7.72 -4.08
N LYS A 14 3.64 7.77 -4.57
CA LYS A 14 3.97 8.49 -5.80
C LYS A 14 3.30 7.87 -7.03
N LEU A 15 3.19 6.55 -7.11
CA LEU A 15 2.44 5.87 -8.16
C LEU A 15 0.96 6.26 -8.12
N LEU A 16 0.33 6.25 -6.94
CA LEU A 16 -1.07 6.69 -6.79
C LEU A 16 -1.25 8.14 -7.27
N GLU A 17 -0.35 9.04 -6.87
CA GLU A 17 -0.38 10.44 -7.31
C GLU A 17 -0.24 10.57 -8.84
N ALA A 18 0.67 9.81 -9.45
CA ALA A 18 0.85 9.83 -10.90
C ALA A 18 -0.38 9.29 -11.64
N VAL A 19 -1.03 8.25 -11.11
CA VAL A 19 -2.30 7.74 -11.65
C VAL A 19 -3.39 8.80 -11.56
N LEU A 20 -3.53 9.48 -10.42
CA LEU A 20 -4.53 10.53 -10.24
C LEU A 20 -4.28 11.71 -11.20
N LYS A 21 -3.04 12.21 -11.29
CA LYS A 21 -2.68 13.31 -12.19
C LYS A 21 -2.92 12.95 -13.65
N THR A 22 -2.54 11.74 -14.04
CA THR A 22 -2.76 11.25 -15.40
C THR A 22 -4.25 11.14 -15.70
N GLY A 23 -5.02 10.55 -14.78
CA GLY A 23 -6.47 10.44 -14.89
C GLY A 23 -7.15 11.80 -15.02
N ASN A 24 -6.77 12.78 -14.19
CA ASN A 24 -7.32 14.14 -14.26
C ASN A 24 -6.99 14.82 -15.59
N ARG A 25 -5.77 14.65 -16.10
CA ARG A 25 -5.38 15.22 -17.39
C ARG A 25 -6.12 14.58 -18.56
N MET A 26 -6.35 13.26 -18.51
CA MET A 26 -7.08 12.55 -19.57
C MET A 26 -8.59 12.84 -19.56
N ASN A 27 -9.14 13.18 -18.40
CA ASN A 27 -10.56 13.47 -18.22
C ASN A 27 -10.84 14.98 -18.13
N ASP A 28 -9.90 15.82 -18.56
CA ASP A 28 -10.06 17.28 -18.56
C ASP A 28 -11.29 17.69 -19.39
N GLY A 29 -12.06 18.65 -18.89
CA GLY A 29 -13.34 19.05 -19.49
C GLY A 29 -14.49 18.04 -19.36
N THR A 30 -14.30 16.91 -18.65
CA THR A 30 -15.38 15.95 -18.36
C THR A 30 -15.76 15.96 -16.87
N PHE A 31 -16.89 15.36 -16.52
CA PHE A 31 -17.30 15.20 -15.11
C PHE A 31 -16.33 14.34 -14.26
N ARG A 32 -15.40 13.63 -14.92
CA ARG A 32 -14.37 12.79 -14.27
C ARG A 32 -13.04 13.51 -14.10
N GLY A 33 -12.91 14.74 -14.62
CA GLY A 33 -11.74 15.59 -14.42
C GLY A 33 -11.73 16.25 -13.04
N GLY A 34 -10.55 16.68 -12.58
CA GLY A 34 -10.40 17.41 -11.31
C GLY A 34 -10.70 16.57 -10.05
N ALA A 35 -10.61 15.24 -10.14
CA ALA A 35 -10.77 14.37 -9.00
C ALA A 35 -9.67 14.60 -7.94
N GLN A 36 -10.04 14.51 -6.67
CA GLN A 36 -9.11 14.60 -5.55
C GLN A 36 -8.55 13.23 -5.15
N ALA A 37 -9.30 12.16 -5.41
CA ALA A 37 -8.93 10.78 -5.14
C ALA A 37 -9.62 9.84 -6.14
N PHE A 38 -9.19 8.59 -6.15
CA PHE A 38 -9.82 7.53 -6.95
C PHE A 38 -9.93 6.24 -6.13
N LYS A 39 -10.88 5.38 -6.48
CA LYS A 39 -11.01 4.05 -5.84
C LYS A 39 -9.83 3.17 -6.23
N LEU A 40 -9.24 2.45 -5.29
CA LEU A 40 -8.02 1.68 -5.54
C LEU A 40 -8.21 0.58 -6.60
N ASP A 41 -9.42 0.03 -6.75
CA ASP A 41 -9.79 -0.88 -7.87
C ASP A 41 -9.44 -0.32 -9.26
N THR A 42 -9.34 1.01 -9.40
CA THR A 42 -8.95 1.66 -10.66
C THR A 42 -7.54 1.26 -11.10
N LEU A 43 -6.65 0.94 -10.15
CA LEU A 43 -5.31 0.44 -10.46
C LEU A 43 -5.36 -0.81 -11.35
N LEU A 44 -6.34 -1.69 -11.10
CA LEU A 44 -6.54 -2.93 -11.85
C LEU A 44 -7.03 -2.73 -13.29
N LYS A 45 -7.42 -1.50 -13.65
CA LYS A 45 -7.96 -1.16 -14.97
C LYS A 45 -6.96 -0.40 -15.85
N LEU A 46 -5.80 -0.05 -15.32
CA LEU A 46 -4.80 0.73 -16.05
C LEU A 46 -4.18 -0.04 -17.22
N SER A 47 -4.21 -1.38 -17.18
CA SER A 47 -3.81 -2.24 -18.29
C SER A 47 -4.87 -2.33 -19.41
N ASP A 48 -6.12 -1.98 -19.13
CA ASP A 48 -7.22 -2.13 -20.09
C ASP A 48 -7.32 -0.93 -21.02
N VAL A 49 -6.91 0.25 -20.54
CA VAL A 49 -6.89 1.48 -21.33
C VAL A 49 -5.66 1.48 -22.23
N LYS A 50 -5.88 1.32 -23.54
CA LYS A 50 -4.81 1.21 -24.55
C LYS A 50 -4.72 2.45 -25.43
N GLY A 51 -3.50 2.74 -25.90
CA GLY A 51 -3.24 3.73 -26.93
C GLY A 51 -3.72 3.27 -28.31
N THR A 52 -3.51 4.13 -29.30
CA THR A 52 -3.89 3.89 -30.71
C THR A 52 -3.13 2.72 -31.35
N ASP A 53 -1.98 2.35 -30.79
CA ASP A 53 -1.18 1.19 -31.19
C ASP A 53 -1.77 -0.15 -30.72
N GLY A 54 -2.80 -0.14 -29.85
CA GLY A 54 -3.41 -1.32 -29.25
C GLY A 54 -2.48 -2.12 -28.33
N LYS A 55 -1.26 -1.63 -28.08
CA LYS A 55 -0.19 -2.32 -27.34
C LYS A 55 0.17 -1.57 -26.07
N THR A 56 0.43 -0.27 -26.16
CA THR A 56 0.85 0.53 -25.01
C THR A 56 -0.37 0.86 -24.15
N THR A 57 -0.36 0.41 -22.90
CA THR A 57 -1.45 0.68 -21.94
C THR A 57 -1.19 1.94 -21.13
N LEU A 58 -2.22 2.49 -20.48
CA LEU A 58 -2.06 3.63 -19.57
C LEU A 58 -1.06 3.33 -18.44
N LEU A 59 -1.02 2.08 -17.97
CA LEU A 59 -0.02 1.65 -16.99
C LEU A 59 1.41 1.83 -17.50
N HIS A 60 1.69 1.53 -18.78
CA HIS A 60 3.01 1.77 -19.38
C HIS A 60 3.43 3.24 -19.29
N PHE A 61 2.51 4.17 -19.62
CA PHE A 61 2.77 5.60 -19.55
C PHE A 61 3.10 6.06 -18.13
N VAL A 62 2.28 5.64 -17.15
CA VAL A 62 2.50 5.98 -15.73
C VAL A 62 3.84 5.44 -15.24
N VAL A 63 4.14 4.17 -15.55
CA VAL A 63 5.39 3.52 -15.14
C VAL A 63 6.60 4.22 -15.75
N GLN A 64 6.56 4.57 -17.04
CA GLN A 64 7.66 5.25 -17.72
C GLN A 64 7.96 6.63 -17.10
N GLU A 65 6.92 7.37 -16.71
CA GLU A 65 7.05 8.67 -16.05
C GLU A 65 7.60 8.54 -14.63
N ILE A 66 7.18 7.52 -13.88
CA ILE A 66 7.76 7.20 -12.57
C ILE A 66 9.24 6.80 -12.74
N ILE A 67 9.58 5.91 -13.67
CA ILE A 67 10.98 5.53 -13.96
C ILE A 67 11.83 6.77 -14.21
N ARG A 68 11.38 7.68 -15.08
CA ARG A 68 12.10 8.91 -15.39
C ARG A 68 12.36 9.75 -14.12
N SER A 69 11.32 9.99 -13.32
CA SER A 69 11.44 10.86 -12.14
C SER A 69 12.18 10.19 -10.96
N GLU A 70 12.06 8.87 -10.78
CA GLU A 70 12.80 8.10 -9.78
C GLU A 70 14.29 8.00 -10.16
N GLY A 71 14.60 7.88 -11.44
CA GLY A 71 15.96 7.86 -11.97
C GLY A 71 16.73 9.14 -11.66
N VAL A 72 16.12 10.29 -11.94
CA VAL A 72 16.71 11.60 -11.62
C VAL A 72 16.94 11.76 -10.11
N ARG A 73 15.98 11.35 -9.26
CA ARG A 73 16.17 11.45 -7.81
C ARG A 73 17.28 10.52 -7.32
N ALA A 74 17.30 9.27 -7.78
CA ALA A 74 18.34 8.30 -7.39
C ALA A 74 19.74 8.82 -7.75
N ALA A 75 19.89 9.42 -8.94
CA ALA A 75 21.15 10.05 -9.33
C ALA A 75 21.54 11.25 -8.47
N ARG A 76 20.58 12.11 -8.10
CA ARG A 76 20.83 13.24 -7.18
C ARG A 76 21.30 12.75 -5.80
N ALA A 77 20.60 11.78 -5.22
CA ALA A 77 20.99 11.18 -3.94
C ALA A 77 22.39 10.53 -4.00
N ALA A 78 22.73 9.89 -5.12
CA ALA A 78 24.05 9.31 -5.35
C ALA A 78 25.17 10.36 -5.53
N ARG A 79 24.83 11.59 -5.98
CA ARG A 79 25.78 12.70 -6.08
C ARG A 79 25.97 13.40 -4.74
N GLU A 80 24.90 13.63 -3.99
CA GLU A 80 24.95 14.22 -2.65
C GLU A 80 25.79 13.36 -1.68
N SER A 81 25.67 12.04 -1.77
CA SER A 81 26.50 11.11 -1.00
C SER A 81 27.98 11.09 -1.40
N ARG A 82 28.34 11.60 -2.59
CA ARG A 82 29.73 11.77 -3.06
C ARG A 82 30.27 13.19 -2.83
N SER A 83 29.39 14.20 -2.73
CA SER A 83 29.72 15.62 -2.72
C SER A 83 29.66 16.25 -1.32
N ILE A 84 30.29 15.62 -0.33
CA ILE A 84 30.63 16.33 0.93
C ILE A 84 31.86 17.25 0.79
N SER A 85 32.38 17.50 -0.43
CA SER A 85 33.64 18.23 -0.62
C SER A 85 33.66 19.39 -1.64
N SER A 86 32.55 19.81 -2.26
CA SER A 86 32.61 21.00 -3.15
C SER A 86 31.26 21.69 -3.28
N LEU A 87 31.09 22.76 -2.50
CA LEU A 87 30.13 23.82 -2.82
C LEU A 87 30.62 24.56 -4.07
N ASN A 88 29.65 25.02 -4.86
CA ASN A 88 29.75 25.86 -6.06
C ASN A 88 29.74 25.10 -7.39
N SER A 89 28.54 24.88 -7.94
CA SER A 89 28.30 25.04 -9.37
C SER A 89 26.82 25.32 -9.58
N GLU A 90 26.57 26.53 -10.04
CA GLU A 90 25.29 27.11 -10.43
C GLU A 90 24.60 26.24 -11.48
N GLU A 91 23.29 26.06 -11.32
CA GLU A 91 22.42 25.26 -12.17
C GLU A 91 22.40 25.80 -13.61
N SER A 92 22.85 25.01 -14.57
CA SER A 92 22.46 25.16 -15.98
C SER A 92 21.77 23.89 -16.46
N LEU A 93 20.54 24.06 -16.91
CA LEU A 93 19.60 23.03 -17.36
C LEU A 93 19.85 22.76 -18.86
N GLU A 94 21.04 22.29 -19.22
CA GLU A 94 21.40 22.02 -20.63
C GLU A 94 21.93 20.59 -20.83
N GLU A 95 21.35 19.94 -21.84
CA GLU A 95 21.63 18.64 -22.47
C GLU A 95 22.54 17.64 -21.73
N TYR A 96 21.91 16.63 -21.14
CA TYR A 96 22.60 15.43 -20.66
C TYR A 96 23.10 14.58 -21.86
N PRO A 97 24.36 14.11 -21.85
CA PRO A 97 24.84 13.10 -22.81
C PRO A 97 23.93 11.86 -22.81
N ASN A 98 23.81 11.20 -23.95
CA ASN A 98 22.92 10.04 -24.14
C ASN A 98 23.13 8.94 -23.08
N GLU A 99 24.37 8.73 -22.62
CA GLU A 99 24.74 7.80 -21.55
C GLU A 99 24.12 8.15 -20.18
N SER A 100 23.92 9.43 -19.89
CA SER A 100 23.31 9.88 -18.64
C SER A 100 21.80 9.62 -18.62
N ILE A 101 21.13 9.65 -19.78
CA ILE A 101 19.69 9.35 -19.89
C ILE A 101 19.42 7.86 -19.67
N GLU A 102 20.22 6.99 -20.30
CA GLU A 102 20.12 5.55 -20.10
C GLU A 102 20.45 5.16 -18.65
N HIS A 103 21.45 5.81 -18.04
CA HIS A 103 21.77 5.62 -16.63
C HIS A 103 20.61 6.00 -15.70
N PHE A 104 20.00 7.18 -15.88
CA PHE A 104 18.83 7.58 -15.09
C PHE A 104 17.66 6.62 -15.29
N ARG A 105 17.40 6.22 -16.53
CA ARG A 105 16.36 5.23 -16.83
C ARG A 105 16.61 3.91 -16.11
N SER A 106 17.84 3.41 -16.11
CA SER A 106 18.21 2.18 -15.41
C SER A 106 17.98 2.29 -13.90
N LEU A 107 18.44 3.39 -13.28
CA LEU A 107 18.22 3.64 -11.85
C LEU A 107 16.73 3.71 -11.49
N GLY A 108 15.96 4.41 -12.33
CA GLY A 108 14.52 4.52 -12.16
C GLY A 108 13.80 3.19 -12.30
N LEU A 109 14.16 2.41 -13.32
CA LEU A 109 13.61 1.07 -13.54
C LEU A 109 13.95 0.15 -12.37
N GLN A 110 15.18 0.19 -11.86
CA GLN A 110 15.58 -0.57 -10.67
C GLN A 110 14.70 -0.19 -9.47
N ALA A 111 14.51 1.11 -9.21
CA ALA A 111 13.66 1.56 -8.12
C ALA A 111 12.21 1.06 -8.26
N VAL A 112 11.61 1.18 -9.45
CA VAL A 112 10.23 0.75 -9.68
C VAL A 112 10.07 -0.77 -9.59
N SER A 113 11.00 -1.53 -10.18
CA SER A 113 10.98 -3.00 -10.10
C SER A 113 11.27 -3.52 -8.68
N GLY A 114 11.85 -2.71 -7.81
CA GLY A 114 12.07 -3.04 -6.40
C GLY A 114 10.83 -2.92 -5.53
N LEU A 115 9.77 -2.22 -5.98
CA LEU A 115 8.58 -1.97 -5.18
C LEU A 115 7.87 -3.27 -4.75
N GLY A 116 7.86 -4.27 -5.64
CA GLY A 116 7.28 -5.57 -5.32
C GLY A 116 7.98 -6.27 -4.15
N ALA A 117 9.28 -6.03 -3.95
CA ALA A 117 10.04 -6.57 -2.81
C ALA A 117 9.88 -5.70 -1.55
N GLU A 118 9.77 -4.37 -1.71
CA GLU A 118 9.45 -3.44 -0.61
C GLU A 118 8.10 -3.77 0.04
N LEU A 119 7.12 -4.18 -0.77
CA LEU A 119 5.77 -4.52 -0.33
C LEU A 119 5.53 -6.04 -0.26
N GLU A 120 6.55 -6.82 0.07
CA GLU A 120 6.46 -8.27 0.13
C GLU A 120 5.42 -8.75 1.15
N ASN A 121 5.33 -8.11 2.33
CA ASN A 121 4.35 -8.53 3.34
C ASN A 121 2.91 -8.13 2.96
N VAL A 122 2.72 -7.13 2.09
CA VAL A 122 1.40 -6.83 1.49
C VAL A 122 0.94 -7.99 0.61
N LYS A 123 1.84 -8.56 -0.22
CA LYS A 123 1.52 -9.74 -1.04
C LYS A 123 1.19 -10.96 -0.19
N LYS A 124 1.91 -11.17 0.92
CA LYS A 124 1.61 -12.23 1.88
C LYS A 124 0.27 -12.02 2.59
N ALA A 125 -0.02 -10.79 3.04
CA ALA A 125 -1.28 -10.45 3.68
C ALA A 125 -2.49 -10.75 2.79
N ALA A 126 -2.36 -10.54 1.47
CA ALA A 126 -3.39 -10.84 0.49
C ALA A 126 -3.71 -12.35 0.32
N ALA A 127 -2.90 -13.24 0.89
CA ALA A 127 -3.13 -14.69 0.86
C ALA A 127 -3.85 -15.22 2.10
N PHE A 128 -4.08 -14.38 3.13
CA PHE A 128 -4.81 -14.78 4.32
C PHE A 128 -6.32 -14.71 4.07
N ASP A 129 -7.04 -15.63 4.71
CA ASP A 129 -8.49 -15.63 4.82
C ASP A 129 -8.86 -15.09 6.21
N ALA A 130 -9.32 -13.84 6.26
CA ALA A 130 -9.68 -13.17 7.51
C ALA A 130 -10.91 -13.81 8.15
N ASP A 131 -11.92 -14.15 7.35
CA ASP A 131 -13.16 -14.77 7.84
C ASP A 131 -12.86 -16.13 8.46
N MET A 132 -11.97 -16.89 7.82
CA MET A 132 -11.54 -18.17 8.37
C MET A 132 -10.75 -18.03 9.67
N LEU A 133 -9.86 -17.03 9.76
CA LEU A 133 -9.15 -16.74 11.01
C LEU A 133 -10.13 -16.41 12.13
N THR A 134 -11.03 -15.45 11.90
CA THR A 134 -12.04 -15.02 12.89
C THR A 134 -12.93 -16.19 13.31
N SER A 135 -13.34 -17.04 12.37
CA SER A 135 -14.16 -18.23 12.64
C SER A 135 -13.43 -19.27 13.50
N ASN A 136 -12.15 -19.55 13.21
CA ASN A 136 -11.33 -20.49 13.98
C ASN A 136 -11.09 -20.00 15.41
N VAL A 137 -10.74 -18.71 15.57
CA VAL A 137 -10.54 -18.07 16.88
C VAL A 137 -11.83 -18.13 17.71
N SER A 138 -12.98 -17.83 17.09
CA SER A 138 -14.29 -17.92 17.75
C SER A 138 -14.65 -19.35 18.13
N THR A 139 -14.30 -20.33 17.29
CA THR A 139 -14.54 -21.75 17.56
C THR A 139 -13.75 -22.24 18.77
N LEU A 140 -12.47 -21.86 18.88
CA LEU A 140 -11.65 -22.15 20.07
C LEU A 140 -12.26 -21.56 21.34
N ALA A 141 -12.67 -20.29 21.30
CA ALA A 141 -13.32 -19.63 22.43
C ALA A 141 -14.61 -20.34 22.87
N ASN A 142 -15.44 -20.77 21.91
CA ASN A 142 -16.67 -21.51 22.20
C ASN A 142 -16.39 -22.92 22.78
N MET A 143 -15.36 -23.61 22.30
CA MET A 143 -14.96 -24.91 22.84
C MET A 143 -14.44 -24.80 24.27
N LEU A 144 -13.64 -23.77 24.57
CA LEU A 144 -13.20 -23.47 25.93
C LEU A 144 -14.40 -23.18 26.84
N LEU A 145 -15.35 -22.36 26.38
CA LEU A 145 -16.55 -22.03 27.16
C LEU A 145 -17.34 -23.30 27.51
N LYS A 146 -17.56 -24.19 26.54
CA LYS A 146 -18.22 -25.49 26.79
C LYS A 146 -17.47 -26.35 27.79
N THR A 147 -16.14 -26.41 27.69
CA THR A 147 -15.29 -27.18 28.61
C THR A 147 -15.35 -26.62 30.02
N LYS A 148 -15.32 -25.28 30.16
CA LYS A 148 -15.47 -24.58 31.43
C LYS A 148 -16.87 -24.79 32.04
N THR A 149 -17.92 -24.79 31.22
CA THR A 149 -19.29 -25.11 31.69
C THR A 149 -19.38 -26.55 32.17
N PHE A 150 -18.83 -27.51 31.43
CA PHE A 150 -18.81 -28.93 31.82
C PHE A 150 -18.08 -29.13 33.16
N LEU A 151 -16.89 -28.54 33.32
CA LEU A 151 -16.13 -28.59 34.56
C LEU A 151 -16.91 -28.03 35.77
N ASN A 152 -17.61 -26.90 35.58
CA ASN A 152 -18.32 -26.21 36.67
C ASN A 152 -19.71 -26.79 37.00
N SER A 153 -20.27 -27.62 36.13
CA SER A 153 -21.62 -28.19 36.30
C SER A 153 -21.56 -29.68 36.60
N GLU A 154 -21.12 -30.47 35.62
CA GLU A 154 -21.15 -31.93 35.67
C GLU A 154 -20.07 -32.51 36.60
N MET A 155 -18.91 -31.84 36.72
CA MET A 155 -17.81 -32.33 37.55
C MET A 155 -17.83 -31.80 38.99
N LYS A 156 -18.79 -30.94 39.34
CA LYS A 156 -18.88 -30.34 40.69
C LYS A 156 -19.25 -31.35 41.78
N SER A 157 -19.88 -32.46 41.41
CA SER A 157 -20.33 -33.52 42.33
C SER A 157 -19.38 -34.71 42.45
N VAL A 158 -18.35 -34.78 41.59
CA VAL A 158 -17.27 -35.76 41.72
C VAL A 158 -16.34 -35.23 42.81
N GLU A 159 -15.95 -36.05 43.80
CA GLU A 159 -15.06 -35.62 44.91
C GLU A 159 -13.95 -34.69 44.38
N GLU A 160 -13.76 -33.54 45.04
CA GLU A 160 -12.82 -32.47 44.65
C GLU A 160 -11.36 -32.93 44.45
N SER A 161 -11.06 -34.20 44.74
CA SER A 161 -9.77 -34.87 44.72
C SER A 161 -9.48 -35.71 43.46
N GLY A 162 -10.41 -35.81 42.50
CA GLY A 162 -10.16 -36.58 41.27
C GLY A 162 -9.03 -35.98 40.44
N HIS A 163 -7.91 -36.70 40.27
CA HIS A 163 -6.74 -36.24 39.48
C HIS A 163 -7.10 -35.68 38.09
N PHE A 164 -8.14 -36.23 37.44
CA PHE A 164 -8.65 -35.71 36.17
C PHE A 164 -9.21 -34.29 36.28
N VAL A 165 -10.02 -34.00 37.32
CA VAL A 165 -10.64 -32.68 37.54
C VAL A 165 -9.56 -31.62 37.74
N GLN A 166 -8.51 -31.95 38.49
CA GLN A 166 -7.39 -31.04 38.73
C GLN A 166 -6.60 -30.74 37.45
N ILE A 167 -6.31 -31.76 36.64
CA ILE A 167 -5.63 -31.59 35.35
C ILE A 167 -6.49 -30.75 34.39
N LEU A 168 -7.78 -31.07 34.29
CA LEU A 168 -8.71 -30.34 33.42
C LEU A 168 -8.87 -28.88 33.86
N LYS A 169 -8.86 -28.61 35.17
CA LYS A 169 -8.88 -27.25 35.71
C LYS A 169 -7.64 -26.47 35.29
N CYS A 170 -6.44 -27.02 35.48
CA CYS A 170 -5.20 -26.40 34.99
C CYS A 170 -5.21 -26.17 33.47
N PHE A 171 -5.71 -27.14 32.70
CA PHE A 171 -5.83 -27.00 31.25
C PHE A 171 -6.76 -25.83 30.87
N VAL A 172 -7.93 -25.73 31.50
CA VAL A 172 -8.91 -24.65 31.22
C VAL A 172 -8.33 -23.30 31.61
N GLU A 173 -7.67 -23.17 32.76
CA GLU A 173 -7.05 -21.93 33.22
C GLU A 173 -5.98 -21.46 32.22
N ASN A 174 -5.06 -22.33 31.81
CA ASN A 174 -4.02 -21.98 30.84
C ASN A 174 -4.60 -21.65 29.45
N ALA A 175 -5.56 -22.45 28.97
CA ALA A 175 -6.19 -22.24 27.67
C ALA A 175 -7.03 -20.95 27.64
N GLU A 176 -7.59 -20.52 28.78
CA GLU A 176 -8.34 -19.26 28.89
C GLU A 176 -7.44 -18.05 28.65
N ASP A 177 -6.25 -18.03 29.23
CA ASP A 177 -5.29 -16.94 29.02
C ASP A 177 -4.84 -16.89 27.54
N GLU A 178 -4.45 -18.03 26.97
CA GLU A 178 -3.98 -18.12 25.57
C GLU A 178 -5.08 -17.74 24.57
N ILE A 179 -6.30 -18.24 24.74
CA ILE A 179 -7.42 -17.95 23.83
C ILE A 179 -7.88 -16.49 23.98
N THR A 180 -7.85 -15.93 25.19
CA THR A 180 -8.16 -14.51 25.41
C THR A 180 -7.14 -13.60 24.73
N GLN A 181 -5.86 -13.97 24.80
CA GLN A 181 -4.81 -13.27 24.06
C GLN A 181 -5.05 -13.37 22.54
N LEU A 182 -5.36 -14.56 22.02
CA LEU A 182 -5.65 -14.79 20.60
C LEU A 182 -6.81 -13.91 20.11
N LEU A 183 -7.92 -13.85 20.86
CA LEU A 183 -9.06 -12.97 20.57
C LEU A 183 -8.69 -11.49 20.57
N THR A 184 -7.82 -11.09 21.49
CA THR A 184 -7.37 -9.70 21.61
C THR A 184 -6.50 -9.30 20.42
N GLU A 185 -5.56 -10.16 20.02
CA GLU A 185 -4.69 -9.91 18.88
C GLU A 185 -5.45 -9.94 17.56
N GLU A 186 -6.40 -10.87 17.37
CA GLU A 186 -7.26 -10.90 16.18
C GLU A 186 -8.02 -9.57 16.00
N LYS A 187 -8.65 -9.06 17.07
CA LYS A 187 -9.35 -7.76 17.04
C LYS A 187 -8.42 -6.59 16.72
N LYS A 188 -7.21 -6.58 17.30
CA LYS A 188 -6.21 -5.54 17.00
C LYS A 188 -5.79 -5.58 15.53
N ILE A 189 -5.55 -6.77 14.98
CA ILE A 189 -5.19 -6.94 13.57
C ILE A 189 -6.34 -6.45 12.68
N MET A 190 -7.57 -6.86 12.95
CA MET A 190 -8.74 -6.43 12.15
C MET A 190 -8.97 -4.92 12.23
N SER A 191 -8.80 -4.31 13.39
CA SER A 191 -8.86 -2.85 13.55
C SER A 191 -7.77 -2.13 12.74
N LEU A 192 -6.54 -2.65 12.75
CA LEU A 192 -5.44 -2.09 11.98
C LEU A 192 -5.66 -2.24 10.46
N VAL A 193 -6.20 -3.38 10.02
CA VAL A 193 -6.60 -3.61 8.62
C VAL A 193 -7.65 -2.58 8.22
N LYS A 194 -8.72 -2.43 9.01
CA LYS A 194 -9.79 -1.46 8.76
C LYS A 194 -9.27 -0.02 8.68
N SER A 195 -8.48 0.42 9.66
CA SER A 195 -7.84 1.75 9.66
C SER A 195 -6.92 1.98 8.45
N THR A 196 -6.35 0.91 7.89
CA THR A 196 -5.53 0.98 6.68
C THR A 196 -6.40 1.05 5.43
N THR A 197 -7.48 0.29 5.37
CA THR A 197 -8.49 0.39 4.30
C THR A 197 -9.12 1.77 4.25
N ASP A 198 -9.54 2.32 5.39
CA ASP A 198 -10.15 3.65 5.49
C ASP A 198 -9.21 4.76 5.02
N TYR A 199 -7.90 4.60 5.26
CA TYR A 199 -6.88 5.54 4.82
C TYR A 199 -6.80 5.64 3.27
N PHE A 200 -7.02 4.54 2.54
CA PHE A 200 -6.98 4.52 1.07
C PHE A 200 -8.35 4.67 0.40
N HIS A 201 -9.44 4.23 1.05
CA HIS A 201 -10.79 4.21 0.47
C HIS A 201 -11.74 5.26 1.08
N GLY A 202 -11.33 5.95 2.15
CA GLY A 202 -12.24 6.72 2.99
C GLY A 202 -13.10 5.80 3.87
N ASN A 203 -13.86 6.41 4.78
CA ASN A 203 -14.69 5.68 5.73
C ASN A 203 -15.89 5.03 5.00
N SER A 204 -15.68 3.80 4.55
CA SER A 204 -16.68 2.97 3.90
C SER A 204 -17.55 2.32 4.97
N SER A 205 -18.88 2.34 4.80
CA SER A 205 -19.79 1.64 5.72
C SER A 205 -19.65 0.11 5.65
N LYS A 206 -18.98 -0.42 4.62
CA LYS A 206 -18.69 -1.85 4.47
C LYS A 206 -17.27 -2.16 4.92
N ASP A 207 -17.16 -3.20 5.75
CA ASP A 207 -15.88 -3.84 6.02
C ASP A 207 -15.41 -4.56 4.76
N GLU A 208 -14.30 -4.09 4.18
CA GLU A 208 -13.69 -4.70 3.00
C GLU A 208 -12.61 -5.73 3.37
N GLY A 209 -12.37 -5.97 4.66
CA GLY A 209 -11.40 -6.94 5.16
C GLY A 209 -10.03 -6.79 4.48
N LEU A 210 -9.52 -7.90 3.95
CA LEU A 210 -8.20 -7.96 3.30
C LEU A 210 -8.19 -7.55 1.82
N ARG A 211 -9.33 -7.10 1.25
CA ARG A 211 -9.44 -6.76 -0.18
C ARG A 211 -8.43 -5.70 -0.63
N LEU A 212 -8.10 -4.75 0.25
CA LEU A 212 -7.03 -3.77 0.00
C LEU A 212 -5.71 -4.46 -0.42
N PHE A 213 -5.28 -5.47 0.33
CA PHE A 213 -4.03 -6.18 0.04
C PHE A 213 -4.10 -6.95 -1.27
N VAL A 214 -5.26 -7.53 -1.60
CA VAL A 214 -5.50 -8.23 -2.87
C VAL A 214 -5.33 -7.30 -4.06
N ILE A 215 -5.96 -6.12 -4.00
CA ILE A 215 -5.85 -5.09 -5.06
C ILE A 215 -4.39 -4.67 -5.25
N VAL A 216 -3.68 -4.39 -4.15
CA VAL A 216 -2.28 -3.95 -4.23
C VAL A 216 -1.37 -5.06 -4.74
N ARG A 217 -1.53 -6.31 -4.27
CA ARG A 217 -0.79 -7.48 -4.79
C ARG A 217 -0.96 -7.59 -6.30
N ASP A 218 -2.19 -7.57 -6.79
CA ASP A 218 -2.49 -7.75 -8.21
C ASP A 218 -1.94 -6.59 -9.04
N PHE A 219 -2.03 -5.35 -8.53
CA PHE A 219 -1.38 -4.20 -9.13
C PHE A 219 0.14 -4.34 -9.20
N LEU A 220 0.80 -4.81 -8.13
CA LEU A 220 2.23 -5.05 -8.13
C LEU A 220 2.62 -6.11 -9.17
N CYS A 221 1.84 -7.18 -9.31
CA CYS A 221 2.06 -8.18 -10.36
C CYS A 221 1.92 -7.59 -11.78
N MET A 222 1.02 -6.64 -12.00
CA MET A 222 0.94 -5.92 -13.28
C MET A 222 2.11 -4.96 -13.49
N LEU A 223 2.53 -4.26 -12.43
CA LEU A 223 3.67 -3.36 -12.44
C LEU A 223 4.95 -4.11 -12.85
N ASP A 224 5.18 -5.29 -12.27
CA ASP A 224 6.34 -6.14 -12.59
C ASP A 224 6.36 -6.55 -14.07
N LYS A 225 5.20 -6.90 -14.63
CA LYS A 225 5.05 -7.22 -16.06
C LYS A 225 5.44 -6.03 -16.92
N VAL A 226 4.90 -4.85 -16.63
CA VAL A 226 5.21 -3.61 -17.37
C VAL A 226 6.69 -3.24 -17.23
N CYS A 227 7.28 -3.37 -16.05
CA CYS A 227 8.72 -3.14 -15.86
C CYS A 227 9.58 -4.09 -16.70
N LYS A 228 9.17 -5.36 -16.86
CA LYS A 228 9.83 -6.31 -17.75
C LYS A 228 9.70 -5.89 -19.22
N GLU A 229 8.50 -5.52 -19.66
CA GLU A 229 8.26 -5.06 -21.03
C GLU A 229 9.06 -3.80 -21.39
N VAL A 230 9.13 -2.83 -20.46
CA VAL A 230 9.93 -1.59 -20.62
C VAL A 230 11.43 -1.86 -20.69
N ARG A 231 11.91 -2.91 -20.01
CA ARG A 231 13.31 -3.36 -20.05
C ARG A 231 13.64 -3.99 -21.40
N GLU A 232 12.75 -4.83 -21.92
CA GLU A 232 12.92 -5.55 -23.18
C GLU A 232 12.74 -4.65 -24.41
N ASN A 233 11.90 -3.61 -24.31
CA ASN A 233 11.60 -2.68 -25.42
C ASN A 233 11.87 -1.20 -25.06
N PRO A 234 13.14 -0.74 -25.04
CA PRO A 234 13.47 0.61 -24.61
C PRO A 234 12.89 1.73 -25.48
N ARG A 235 12.55 1.44 -26.74
CA ARG A 235 12.22 2.44 -27.77
C ARG A 235 10.75 2.88 -27.79
N HIS A 236 9.86 2.24 -27.04
CA HIS A 236 8.44 2.61 -26.97
C HIS A 236 8.21 3.80 -26.02
N VAL A 237 8.95 4.89 -26.22
CA VAL A 237 8.78 6.14 -25.45
C VAL A 237 7.64 6.92 -26.12
N PRO A 238 6.50 7.16 -25.44
CA PRO A 238 5.52 8.07 -25.96
C PRO A 238 6.09 9.48 -25.89
N GLN A 239 6.45 10.05 -27.04
CA GLN A 239 6.79 11.46 -27.11
C GLN A 239 5.52 12.26 -26.83
N THR A 240 5.51 13.05 -25.76
CA THR A 240 4.51 14.11 -25.57
C THR A 240 4.65 15.11 -26.74
N PRO A 241 3.56 15.51 -27.40
CA PRO A 241 3.61 16.61 -28.36
C PRO A 241 4.04 17.88 -27.63
N GLN A 242 5.14 18.49 -28.07
CA GLN A 242 5.53 19.82 -27.59
C GLN A 242 4.55 20.87 -28.16
N THR A 243 3.50 21.21 -27.41
CA THR A 243 2.73 22.43 -27.66
C THR A 243 3.47 23.61 -27.03
N LYS A 244 4.00 24.50 -27.88
CA LYS A 244 4.50 25.82 -27.52
C LYS A 244 3.36 26.61 -26.83
N GLY A 245 3.65 27.16 -25.65
CA GLY A 245 2.66 27.87 -24.81
C GLY A 245 2.19 29.22 -25.36
N PRO A 246 1.35 29.92 -24.58
CA PRO A 246 1.83 31.18 -24.02
C PRO A 246 1.70 31.25 -22.47
N SER A 247 2.45 32.20 -21.93
CA SER A 247 2.86 32.40 -20.54
C SER A 247 1.76 32.84 -19.54
N SER A 248 2.11 32.62 -18.27
CA SER A 248 1.64 33.33 -17.05
C SER A 248 0.23 33.03 -16.53
N VAL A 249 0.16 32.23 -15.45
CA VAL A 249 -0.48 32.67 -14.19
C VAL A 249 0.30 32.08 -13.01
N THR A 250 0.80 32.96 -12.15
CA THR A 250 1.30 32.63 -10.80
C THR A 250 0.16 32.07 -9.95
N ALA A 251 0.19 30.77 -9.65
CA ALA A 251 -0.65 30.17 -8.63
C ALA A 251 0.24 29.60 -7.53
N ARG A 252 0.24 30.27 -6.37
CA ARG A 252 0.76 29.72 -5.11
C ARG A 252 0.07 28.38 -4.85
N SER A 253 0.86 27.33 -4.67
CA SER A 253 0.38 26.03 -4.23
C SER A 253 -0.10 26.11 -2.78
N PRO A 254 -1.37 25.84 -2.46
CA PRO A 254 -1.74 25.46 -1.11
C PRO A 254 -1.36 23.98 -0.93
N LYS A 255 -0.61 23.68 0.11
CA LYS A 255 -0.41 22.31 0.60
C LYS A 255 -1.76 21.81 1.11
N HIS A 256 -2.54 21.14 0.26
CA HIS A 256 -3.69 20.37 0.70
C HIS A 256 -3.35 18.89 0.55
N ALA A 257 -3.51 18.14 1.63
CA ALA A 257 -3.35 16.70 1.65
C ALA A 257 -4.30 16.06 0.60
N LEU A 258 -3.73 15.31 -0.34
CA LEU A 258 -4.44 14.70 -1.48
C LEU A 258 -5.38 13.54 -1.07
N PHE A 259 -5.49 13.26 0.22
CA PHE A 259 -6.34 12.23 0.78
C PHE A 259 -6.88 12.71 2.15
N PRO A 260 -8.19 13.03 2.26
CA PRO A 260 -8.75 13.64 3.47
C PRO A 260 -8.67 12.79 4.75
N ALA A 261 -8.41 11.48 4.65
CA ALA A 261 -8.31 10.58 5.81
C ALA A 261 -6.92 10.53 6.47
N MET A 262 -5.91 11.20 5.91
CA MET A 262 -4.51 11.02 6.31
C MET A 262 -3.97 12.06 7.30
N ASP A 263 -4.66 13.18 7.50
CA ASP A 263 -4.10 14.35 8.23
C ASP A 263 -4.74 14.57 9.62
N SER A 264 -5.80 13.82 9.98
CA SER A 264 -6.62 14.13 11.15
C SER A 264 -6.41 13.23 12.37
N ARG A 265 -5.28 12.51 12.50
CA ARG A 265 -5.05 11.58 13.64
C ARG A 265 -3.61 11.50 14.15
N LEU A 266 -2.82 12.56 13.98
CA LEU A 266 -1.46 12.63 14.58
C LEU A 266 -1.37 13.46 15.86
N ASP A 267 -2.48 14.04 16.34
CA ASP A 267 -2.56 14.73 17.65
C ASP A 267 -3.67 14.12 18.50
N ASP A 268 -3.43 12.92 19.03
CA ASP A 268 -4.12 12.51 20.27
C ASP A 268 -3.15 11.60 21.05
N SER A 269 -2.18 12.27 21.66
CA SER A 269 -1.39 11.73 22.76
C SER A 269 -1.22 12.87 23.75
N ASP A 270 -1.54 12.55 24.99
CA ASP A 270 -1.40 13.35 26.22
C ASP A 270 -2.51 14.38 26.48
N ASP A 271 -3.45 14.03 27.36
CA ASP A 271 -3.40 14.51 28.74
C ASP A 271 -4.33 13.69 29.65
N GLU A 272 -3.73 13.13 30.71
CA GLU A 272 -4.41 12.68 31.92
C GLU A 272 -4.87 13.91 32.74
N ASP A 273 -6.11 13.86 33.23
CA ASP A 273 -6.51 14.16 34.62
C ASP A 273 -8.00 13.87 34.82
#